data_AF-A0A0W7WH56-F1
#
_entry.id   AF-A0A0W7WH56-F1
#
_cell.length_a   1.000
_cell.length_b   1.000
_cell.length_c   1.000
_cell.angle_alpha   90.00
_cell.angle_beta   90.00
_cell.angle_gamma   90.00
#
_symmetry.space_group_name_H-M   'P 1'
#
loop_
_entity.id
_entity.type
_entity.pdbx_description
1 polymer ?
#
loop_
_entity_poly.entity_id
_entity_poly.type
_entity_poly.pdbx_seq_one_letter_code
_entity_poly.pdbx_strand_id
1 'polypeptide(L)'
;MAHEALDPAFRDLIDEHAPVRQAGSGFTFTEGPIWHPTDHYLLFSDMPGDVRRRLDTSGVREVLRPSHKGNGMTYDADLNLLVCEHSTSSVTRFRPDGTREVLASHFEGRELNSPNDIVVKSDGSVWFTDPWYGRMPGFGIERPRDLGWQGVFRLPPNHRPGDDPQLVVDRYLFTMPNGLCFSPDESLLYVNDTEQANIRVYDVGAGGRLSNGRIFASGIRDSLKEGVPDGMKCDQAGNVWVTAPGGLWVYAPSGRLIGKVAIPEKSANLHWGGADWRTLYVAASTSVYAIPVKIGPRGEPFMRARPPARAPAPSGGDEALRLDASRCALIIQDMQNDVVIEGGAFAASGSPAHCREQNAIANIARLAARCRELGVPVIHVHFLVHPGAPGFTLNAPLFEGVIDENALVRGTWGGAPVEGLEPQPGDHVVEKMRMSAWEGTSLETVLRAEGRDILIETGAWTNMSIEHTARTGADKGYVMVIPEDGCSTMNADWHRASIDYAMQNVALVTRTDAVIGALA
;
A
#
# COMPACT_ATOMS: atom_id res chain seq x y z
N MET A 1 1.23 -30.93 11.05
CA MET A 1 0.16 -30.68 12.04
C MET A 1 -1.10 -30.39 11.24
N ALA A 2 -2.20 -31.08 11.51
CA ALA A 2 -3.47 -30.85 10.79
C ALA A 2 -4.36 -29.89 11.59
N HIS A 3 -5.18 -29.12 10.89
CA HIS A 3 -6.25 -28.34 11.50
C HIS A 3 -7.42 -29.26 11.88
N GLU A 4 -8.20 -28.87 12.86
CA GLU A 4 -9.32 -29.67 13.37
C GLU A 4 -10.64 -29.11 12.86
N ALA A 5 -11.31 -29.81 11.93
CA ALA A 5 -12.67 -29.47 11.51
C ALA A 5 -13.70 -30.08 12.48
N LEU A 6 -14.45 -29.23 13.18
CA LEU A 6 -15.54 -29.64 14.07
C LEU A 6 -16.91 -29.55 13.38
N ASP A 7 -17.00 -28.77 12.31
CA ASP A 7 -18.16 -28.62 11.45
C ASP A 7 -17.73 -28.59 9.96
N PRO A 8 -18.53 -29.16 9.04
CA PRO A 8 -18.22 -29.12 7.61
C PRO A 8 -17.94 -27.72 7.04
N ALA A 9 -18.61 -26.67 7.53
CA ALA A 9 -18.43 -25.29 7.07
C ALA A 9 -17.00 -24.76 7.27
N PHE A 10 -16.23 -25.33 8.21
CA PHE A 10 -14.82 -24.96 8.40
C PHE A 10 -13.97 -25.26 7.15
N ARG A 11 -14.33 -26.30 6.38
CA ARG A 11 -13.61 -26.68 5.15
C ARG A 11 -13.78 -25.69 4.01
N ASP A 12 -14.82 -24.85 4.07
CA ASP A 12 -15.02 -23.75 3.13
C ASP A 12 -14.09 -22.57 3.42
N LEU A 13 -13.55 -22.51 4.65
CA LEU A 13 -12.69 -21.42 5.11
C LEU A 13 -11.20 -21.71 4.90
N ILE A 14 -10.79 -22.96 5.10
CA ILE A 14 -9.40 -23.41 5.03
C ILE A 14 -9.34 -24.90 4.68
N ASP A 15 -8.26 -25.34 4.03
CA ASP A 15 -7.96 -26.76 3.87
C ASP A 15 -7.42 -27.33 5.20
N GLU A 16 -7.91 -28.47 5.68
CA GLU A 16 -7.46 -29.09 6.94
C GLU A 16 -5.95 -29.43 6.96
N HIS A 17 -5.36 -29.56 5.78
CA HIS A 17 -3.95 -29.84 5.58
C HIS A 17 -3.19 -28.63 4.98
N ALA A 18 -3.78 -27.44 5.02
CA ALA A 18 -3.09 -26.22 4.61
C ALA A 18 -1.74 -26.10 5.34
N PRO A 19 -0.63 -25.85 4.63
CA PRO A 19 0.68 -25.81 5.24
C PRO A 19 0.83 -24.56 6.11
N VAL A 20 1.29 -24.77 7.35
CA VAL A 20 1.66 -23.69 8.26
C VAL A 20 3.14 -23.37 8.04
N ARG A 21 3.44 -22.34 7.25
CA ARG A 21 4.82 -21.97 6.90
C ARG A 21 5.34 -20.93 7.88
N GLN A 22 6.52 -21.16 8.45
CA GLN A 22 7.21 -20.14 9.25
C GLN A 22 7.77 -19.07 8.29
N ALA A 23 7.20 -17.87 8.33
CA ALA A 23 7.55 -16.76 7.45
C ALA A 23 8.69 -15.89 8.03
N GLY A 24 8.86 -15.92 9.35
CA GLY A 24 9.98 -15.32 10.06
C GLY A 24 10.09 -15.86 11.48
N SER A 25 11.29 -15.80 12.08
CA SER A 25 11.56 -16.32 13.42
C SER A 25 12.72 -15.58 14.09
N GLY A 26 12.94 -15.85 15.38
CA GLY A 26 14.03 -15.24 16.16
C GLY A 26 13.63 -13.95 16.88
N PHE A 27 12.33 -13.76 17.09
CA PHE A 27 11.75 -12.62 17.80
C PHE A 27 11.57 -12.93 19.28
N THR A 28 11.24 -11.93 20.08
CA THR A 28 10.97 -12.12 21.51
C THR A 28 9.52 -12.48 21.76
N PHE A 29 8.59 -11.65 21.29
CA PHE A 29 7.16 -11.91 21.32
C PHE A 29 6.47 -11.06 20.24
N THR A 30 5.89 -11.73 19.25
CA THR A 30 5.27 -11.08 18.09
C THR A 30 3.81 -10.77 18.34
N GLU A 31 3.37 -9.59 17.89
CA GLU A 31 2.01 -9.05 18.10
C GLU A 31 1.58 -8.14 16.94
N GLY A 32 0.29 -7.79 16.93
CA GLY A 32 -0.31 -6.77 16.08
C GLY A 32 0.05 -6.84 14.60
N PRO A 33 -0.04 -8.01 13.92
CA PRO A 33 0.24 -8.09 12.49
C PRO A 33 -0.79 -7.26 11.71
N ILE A 34 -0.34 -6.50 10.71
CA ILE A 34 -1.20 -5.72 9.81
C ILE A 34 -0.61 -5.72 8.41
N TRP A 35 -1.43 -6.06 7.41
CA TRP A 35 -1.01 -6.09 6.01
C TRP A 35 -1.24 -4.74 5.35
N HIS A 36 -0.22 -4.21 4.69
CA HIS A 36 -0.33 -2.99 3.90
C HIS A 36 -0.96 -3.29 2.53
N PRO A 37 -2.11 -2.68 2.20
CA PRO A 37 -2.94 -3.09 1.06
C PRO A 37 -2.31 -2.79 -0.31
N THR A 38 -1.46 -1.75 -0.41
CA THR A 38 -0.86 -1.31 -1.68
C THR A 38 0.59 -1.78 -1.83
N ASP A 39 1.42 -1.52 -0.83
CA ASP A 39 2.85 -1.82 -0.86
C ASP A 39 3.18 -3.28 -0.52
N HIS A 40 2.15 -4.10 -0.23
CA HIS A 40 2.24 -5.55 -0.08
C HIS A 40 3.33 -6.03 0.90
N TYR A 41 3.28 -5.51 2.13
CA TYR A 41 4.10 -5.96 3.23
C TYR A 41 3.28 -6.15 4.51
N LEU A 42 3.77 -7.01 5.41
CA LEU A 42 3.23 -7.17 6.74
C LEU A 42 4.04 -6.34 7.74
N LEU A 43 3.42 -5.48 8.52
CA LEU A 43 4.01 -4.98 9.77
C LEU A 43 3.59 -5.87 10.92
N PHE A 44 4.47 -6.02 11.90
CA PHE A 44 4.15 -6.63 13.18
C PHE A 44 5.08 -6.08 14.25
N SER A 45 4.66 -6.18 15.50
CA SER A 45 5.41 -5.74 16.67
C SER A 45 6.22 -6.90 17.23
N ASP A 46 7.50 -6.69 17.55
CA ASP A 46 8.32 -7.56 18.40
C ASP A 46 8.46 -6.83 19.74
N MET A 47 7.35 -6.88 20.50
CA MET A 47 7.00 -5.87 21.50
C MET A 47 7.97 -5.86 22.70
N PRO A 48 8.37 -6.99 23.32
CA PRO A 48 9.31 -6.95 24.43
C PRO A 48 10.69 -6.41 24.01
N GLY A 49 11.08 -6.65 22.76
CA GLY A 49 12.31 -6.12 22.15
C GLY A 49 12.24 -4.64 21.77
N ASP A 50 11.06 -4.01 21.90
CA ASP A 50 10.76 -2.63 21.52
C ASP A 50 11.08 -2.32 20.04
N VAL A 51 10.60 -3.21 19.16
CA VAL A 51 10.83 -3.13 17.72
C VAL A 51 9.55 -3.27 16.94
N ARG A 52 9.40 -2.45 15.89
CA ARG A 52 8.48 -2.74 14.79
C ARG A 52 9.22 -3.38 13.64
N ARG A 53 8.69 -4.49 13.15
CA ARG A 53 9.25 -5.28 12.05
C ARG A 53 8.38 -5.13 10.80
N ARG A 54 9.01 -5.31 9.64
CA ARG A 54 8.35 -5.46 8.35
C ARG A 54 8.79 -6.78 7.71
N LEU A 55 7.83 -7.53 7.18
CA LEU A 55 8.04 -8.71 6.35
C LEU A 55 7.50 -8.42 4.95
N ASP A 56 8.34 -8.55 3.94
CA ASP A 56 7.94 -8.58 2.53
C ASP A 56 8.75 -9.64 1.76
N THR A 57 8.74 -9.58 0.42
CA THR A 57 9.46 -10.55 -0.43
C THR A 57 10.98 -10.54 -0.21
N SER A 58 11.54 -9.47 0.38
CA SER A 58 12.96 -9.41 0.76
C SER A 58 13.27 -10.06 2.12
N GLY A 59 12.24 -10.48 2.86
CA GLY A 59 12.35 -11.05 4.20
C GLY A 59 12.01 -10.06 5.32
N VAL A 60 12.40 -10.40 6.55
CA VAL A 60 12.08 -9.61 7.75
C VAL A 60 13.17 -8.58 8.03
N ARG A 61 12.79 -7.34 8.32
CA ARG A 61 13.70 -6.27 8.78
C ARG A 61 13.09 -5.40 9.87
N GLU A 62 13.95 -4.69 10.61
CA GLU A 62 13.52 -3.63 11.54
C GLU A 62 13.09 -2.39 10.75
N VAL A 63 11.99 -1.76 11.16
CA VAL A 63 11.54 -0.49 10.59
C VAL A 63 11.44 0.63 11.63
N LEU A 64 11.38 0.31 12.93
CA LEU A 64 11.40 1.31 13.99
C LEU A 64 11.95 0.73 15.30
N ARG A 65 12.89 1.45 15.92
CA ARG A 65 13.45 1.19 17.26
C ARG A 65 13.93 2.52 17.87
N PRO A 66 13.53 2.89 19.10
CA PRO A 66 12.46 2.27 19.88
C PRO A 66 11.10 2.43 19.19
N SER A 67 10.25 1.44 19.34
CA SER A 67 8.87 1.42 18.83
C SER A 67 7.82 1.83 19.87
N HIS A 68 8.27 2.22 21.07
CA HIS A 68 7.46 2.46 22.27
C HIS A 68 6.68 1.23 22.75
N LYS A 69 7.26 0.04 22.56
CA LYS A 69 6.62 -1.27 22.78
C LYS A 69 5.24 -1.28 22.13
N GLY A 70 5.23 -0.94 20.83
CA GLY A 70 4.03 -1.03 20.02
C GLY A 70 3.44 -2.42 20.12
N ASN A 71 2.12 -2.51 20.18
CA ASN A 71 1.38 -3.76 20.29
C ASN A 71 0.45 -3.89 19.08
N GLY A 72 -0.87 -3.80 19.27
CA GLY A 72 -1.86 -3.82 18.21
C GLY A 72 -1.71 -2.65 17.24
N MET A 73 -1.95 -2.94 15.96
CA MET A 73 -1.82 -2.00 14.87
C MET A 73 -2.97 -2.15 13.88
N THR A 74 -3.37 -1.05 13.26
CA THR A 74 -4.29 -1.02 12.13
C THR A 74 -4.04 0.23 11.29
N TYR A 75 -4.68 0.35 10.13
CA TYR A 75 -4.67 1.55 9.31
C TYR A 75 -6.03 2.23 9.34
N ASP A 76 -6.04 3.57 9.29
CA ASP A 76 -7.24 4.30 8.88
C ASP A 76 -7.43 4.28 7.35
N ALA A 77 -8.51 4.90 6.86
CA ALA A 77 -8.84 4.92 5.43
C ALA A 77 -7.80 5.66 4.57
N ASP A 78 -6.96 6.50 5.17
CA ASP A 78 -5.91 7.28 4.50
C ASP A 78 -4.53 6.61 4.62
N LEU A 79 -4.48 5.35 5.09
CA LEU A 79 -3.26 4.59 5.35
C LEU A 79 -2.35 5.24 6.40
N ASN A 80 -2.89 6.05 7.32
CA ASN A 80 -2.14 6.38 8.53
C ASN A 80 -2.14 5.15 9.44
N LEU A 81 -0.95 4.77 9.91
CA LEU A 81 -0.78 3.63 10.82
C LEU A 81 -1.17 4.05 12.23
N LEU A 82 -2.19 3.41 12.78
CA LEU A 82 -2.61 3.55 14.17
C LEU A 82 -1.95 2.47 15.01
N VAL A 83 -1.42 2.86 16.16
CA VAL A 83 -0.64 1.96 17.02
C VAL A 83 -1.04 2.13 18.48
N CYS A 84 -1.25 1.01 19.15
CA CYS A 84 -1.32 0.92 20.59
C CYS A 84 0.09 0.82 21.17
N GLU A 85 0.52 1.79 21.98
CA GLU A 85 1.88 1.84 22.54
C GLU A 85 1.84 1.60 24.06
N HIS A 86 2.46 0.51 24.52
CA HIS A 86 2.49 0.15 25.93
C HIS A 86 3.40 1.07 26.75
N SER A 87 4.56 1.46 26.23
CA SER A 87 5.53 2.25 26.99
C SER A 87 4.98 3.64 27.37
N THR A 88 4.20 4.24 26.48
CA THR A 88 3.68 5.61 26.60
C THR A 88 2.20 5.67 26.99
N SER A 89 1.52 4.52 27.15
CA SER A 89 0.08 4.44 27.42
C SER A 89 -0.77 5.22 26.43
N SER A 90 -0.45 5.11 25.14
CA SER A 90 -1.09 5.95 24.14
C SER A 90 -1.57 5.19 22.92
N VAL A 91 -2.67 5.65 22.35
CA VAL A 91 -3.00 5.41 20.94
C VAL A 91 -2.36 6.50 20.11
N THR A 92 -1.55 6.11 19.13
CA THR A 92 -0.83 7.03 18.26
C THR A 92 -1.16 6.81 16.80
N ARG A 93 -0.98 7.87 16.00
CA ARG A 93 -1.10 7.85 14.54
C ARG A 93 0.24 8.20 13.94
N PHE A 94 0.71 7.39 13.01
CA PHE A 94 1.85 7.66 12.16
C PHE A 94 1.34 7.96 10.76
N ARG A 95 1.60 9.17 10.28
CA ARG A 95 1.35 9.54 8.88
C ARG A 95 2.38 8.87 7.97
N PRO A 96 2.11 8.72 6.66
CA PRO A 96 3.07 8.16 5.71
C PRO A 96 4.43 8.90 5.67
N ASP A 97 4.46 10.18 6.02
CA ASP A 97 5.69 10.98 6.14
C ASP A 97 6.51 10.69 7.42
N GLY A 98 6.03 9.79 8.29
CA GLY A 98 6.65 9.43 9.56
C GLY A 98 6.21 10.29 10.75
N THR A 99 5.37 11.31 10.55
CA THR A 99 4.86 12.16 11.63
C THR A 99 4.06 11.34 12.63
N ARG A 100 4.48 11.36 13.90
CA ARG A 100 3.79 10.70 15.01
C ARG A 100 2.93 11.69 15.80
N GLU A 101 1.65 11.38 15.95
CA GLU A 101 0.65 12.15 16.68
C GLU A 101 0.00 11.29 17.78
N VAL A 102 -0.16 11.84 18.99
CA VAL A 102 -0.85 11.14 20.09
C VAL A 102 -2.35 11.45 19.99
N LEU A 103 -3.17 10.43 19.79
CA LEU A 103 -4.63 10.60 19.69
C LEU A 103 -5.30 10.53 21.05
N ALA A 104 -4.85 9.60 21.91
CA ALA A 104 -5.36 9.45 23.27
C ALA A 104 -4.25 8.93 24.18
N SER A 105 -4.13 9.50 25.37
CA SER A 105 -3.22 9.03 26.43
C SER A 105 -3.83 9.10 27.83
N HIS A 106 -4.98 9.78 27.97
CA HIS A 106 -5.68 9.99 29.23
C HIS A 106 -7.18 9.77 29.04
N PHE A 107 -7.87 9.53 30.15
CA PHE A 107 -9.32 9.57 30.28
C PHE A 107 -9.67 10.14 31.66
N GLU A 108 -10.55 11.14 31.73
CA GLU A 108 -10.89 11.86 32.97
C GLU A 108 -9.65 12.40 33.70
N GLY A 109 -8.67 12.87 32.93
CA GLY A 109 -7.40 13.40 33.45
C GLY A 109 -6.45 12.35 34.06
N ARG A 110 -6.71 11.05 33.89
CA ARG A 110 -5.87 9.94 34.36
C ARG A 110 -5.24 9.22 33.18
N GLU A 111 -3.98 8.82 33.30
CA GLU A 111 -3.27 8.08 32.25
C GLU A 111 -4.02 6.77 31.94
N LEU A 112 -4.16 6.44 30.65
CA LEU A 112 -4.64 5.12 30.21
C LEU A 112 -3.72 4.01 30.78
N ASN A 113 -4.23 2.78 30.89
CA ASN A 113 -3.45 1.67 31.44
C ASN A 113 -2.34 1.25 30.47
N SER A 114 -2.69 0.81 29.27
CA SER A 114 -1.80 0.41 28.20
C SER A 114 -2.66 -0.09 27.04
N PRO A 115 -3.04 0.79 26.09
CA PRO A 115 -3.81 0.38 24.93
C PRO A 115 -3.20 -0.85 24.26
N ASN A 116 -4.02 -1.82 23.86
CA ASN A 116 -3.53 -3.16 23.51
C ASN A 116 -3.84 -3.58 22.06
N ASP A 117 -5.12 -3.70 21.69
CA ASP A 117 -5.53 -3.93 20.29
C ASP A 117 -6.47 -2.82 19.81
N ILE A 118 -6.55 -2.64 18.49
CA ILE A 118 -7.17 -1.47 17.84
C ILE A 118 -7.83 -1.82 16.51
N VAL A 119 -9.00 -1.24 16.26
CA VAL A 119 -9.73 -1.36 14.99
C VAL A 119 -10.32 -0.03 14.54
N VAL A 120 -10.54 0.12 13.24
CA VAL A 120 -11.22 1.28 12.64
C VAL A 120 -12.54 0.83 12.06
N LYS A 121 -13.60 1.58 12.37
CA LYS A 121 -14.93 1.40 11.78
C LYS A 121 -15.05 2.23 10.51
N SER A 122 -15.92 1.84 9.57
CA SER A 122 -16.17 2.55 8.30
C SER A 122 -16.59 4.02 8.44
N ASP A 123 -17.08 4.44 9.61
CA ASP A 123 -17.39 5.85 9.90
C ASP A 123 -16.14 6.68 10.27
N GLY A 124 -14.96 6.06 10.32
CA GLY A 124 -13.69 6.67 10.72
C GLY A 124 -13.43 6.67 12.23
N SER A 125 -14.34 6.11 13.04
CA SER A 125 -14.10 5.99 14.48
C SER A 125 -13.08 4.89 14.80
N VAL A 126 -12.20 5.17 15.76
CA VAL A 126 -11.15 4.28 16.21
C VAL A 126 -11.57 3.65 17.53
N TRP A 127 -11.45 2.34 17.66
CA TRP A 127 -11.84 1.61 18.86
C TRP A 127 -10.67 0.79 19.36
N PHE A 128 -10.44 0.79 20.66
CA PHE A 128 -9.30 0.11 21.26
C PHE A 128 -9.61 -0.42 22.66
N THR A 129 -8.85 -1.43 23.08
CA THR A 129 -8.90 -1.98 24.43
C THR A 129 -7.77 -1.42 25.28
N ASP A 130 -8.03 -1.25 26.58
CA ASP A 130 -7.08 -0.71 27.54
C ASP A 130 -6.90 -1.63 28.77
N PRO A 131 -6.30 -2.82 28.59
CA PRO A 131 -5.84 -3.66 29.69
C PRO A 131 -4.56 -3.08 30.32
N TRP A 132 -4.01 -3.75 31.34
CA TRP A 132 -2.82 -3.28 32.04
C TRP A 132 -1.54 -4.08 31.72
N TYR A 133 -1.50 -4.87 30.64
CA TYR A 133 -0.32 -5.65 30.25
C TYR A 133 0.96 -4.81 30.13
N GLY A 134 0.87 -3.58 29.63
CA GLY A 134 1.99 -2.65 29.54
C GLY A 134 2.51 -2.13 30.89
N ARG A 135 1.96 -2.61 32.02
CA ARG A 135 2.48 -2.39 33.37
C ARG A 135 3.20 -3.61 33.93
N MET A 136 3.21 -4.73 33.21
CA MET A 136 3.93 -5.94 33.59
C MET A 136 5.40 -5.87 33.15
N PRO A 137 6.34 -6.47 33.92
CA PRO A 137 7.74 -6.57 33.54
C PRO A 137 7.90 -7.14 32.13
N GLY A 138 8.72 -6.50 31.29
CA GLY A 138 9.01 -6.92 29.91
C GLY A 138 7.97 -6.51 28.86
N PHE A 139 6.68 -6.45 29.22
CA PHE A 139 5.58 -6.10 28.30
C PHE A 139 5.37 -4.59 28.14
N GLY A 140 5.95 -3.78 29.01
CA GLY A 140 5.81 -2.33 28.99
C GLY A 140 6.78 -1.64 29.94
N ILE A 141 6.29 -0.62 30.64
CA ILE A 141 7.03 0.05 31.71
C ILE A 141 6.20 -0.07 32.99
N GLU A 142 6.81 -0.69 34.00
CA GLU A 142 6.23 -0.85 35.34
C GLU A 142 6.00 0.53 35.99
N ARG A 143 4.73 0.86 36.24
CA ARG A 143 4.30 2.08 36.95
C ARG A 143 2.87 1.90 37.50
N PRO A 144 2.41 2.76 38.42
CA PRO A 144 1.05 2.70 38.95
C PRO A 144 -0.03 2.71 37.87
N ARG A 145 -1.20 2.12 38.18
CA ARG A 145 -2.39 2.13 37.31
C ARG A 145 -3.33 3.23 37.76
N ASP A 146 -3.35 4.36 37.05
CA ASP A 146 -4.08 5.56 37.47
C ASP A 146 -5.60 5.44 37.35
N LEU A 147 -6.09 4.71 36.34
CA LEU A 147 -7.53 4.44 36.15
C LEU A 147 -8.08 3.49 37.23
N GLY A 148 -7.34 2.44 37.58
CA GLY A 148 -7.75 1.41 38.54
C GLY A 148 -8.76 0.38 38.00
N TRP A 149 -9.09 0.41 36.71
CA TRP A 149 -9.98 -0.51 36.00
C TRP A 149 -9.61 -0.54 34.51
N GLN A 150 -10.10 -1.54 33.76
CA GLN A 150 -9.81 -1.75 32.33
C GLN A 150 -11.05 -1.44 31.49
N GLY A 151 -10.85 -0.89 30.29
CA GLY A 151 -11.94 -0.41 29.45
C GLY A 151 -11.81 -0.79 27.98
N VAL A 152 -12.90 -0.53 27.26
CA VAL A 152 -12.93 -0.44 25.81
C VAL A 152 -13.31 0.98 25.48
N PHE A 153 -12.54 1.61 24.61
CA PHE A 153 -12.64 3.03 24.31
C PHE A 153 -12.89 3.25 22.82
N ARG A 154 -13.48 4.41 22.51
CA ARG A 154 -13.73 4.90 21.16
C ARG A 154 -13.24 6.33 21.01
N LEU A 155 -12.56 6.61 19.91
CA LEU A 155 -12.33 7.95 19.40
C LEU A 155 -13.36 8.22 18.30
N PRO A 156 -14.27 9.20 18.45
CA PRO A 156 -15.23 9.54 17.41
C PRO A 156 -14.51 10.05 16.13
N PRO A 157 -15.17 10.07 14.96
CA PRO A 157 -14.53 10.46 13.71
C PRO A 157 -13.97 11.89 13.70
N ASN A 158 -14.52 12.77 14.55
CA ASN A 158 -14.10 14.16 14.73
C ASN A 158 -13.19 14.38 15.94
N HIS A 159 -12.66 13.30 16.54
CA HIS A 159 -11.75 13.36 17.69
C HIS A 159 -10.52 14.19 17.38
N ARG A 160 -10.14 15.10 18.29
CA ARG A 160 -8.91 15.88 18.18
C ARG A 160 -7.88 15.41 19.21
N PRO A 161 -6.58 15.45 18.90
CA PRO A 161 -5.54 15.22 19.89
C PRO A 161 -5.77 16.06 21.15
N GLY A 162 -5.78 15.40 22.30
CA GLY A 162 -6.05 16.02 23.60
C GLY A 162 -7.51 15.95 24.07
N ASP A 163 -8.46 15.59 23.19
CA ASP A 163 -9.81 15.24 23.62
C ASP A 163 -9.78 13.90 24.39
N ASP A 164 -10.68 13.74 25.36
CA ASP A 164 -10.86 12.46 26.06
C ASP A 164 -11.50 11.42 25.13
N PRO A 165 -11.05 10.15 25.15
CA PRO A 165 -11.74 9.06 24.49
C PRO A 165 -13.10 8.79 25.15
N GLN A 166 -14.02 8.18 24.41
CA GLN A 166 -15.31 7.74 24.92
C GLN A 166 -15.20 6.33 25.50
N LEU A 167 -15.53 6.14 26.78
CA LEU A 167 -15.74 4.81 27.35
C LEU A 167 -17.03 4.22 26.78
N VAL A 168 -16.96 3.04 26.15
CA VAL A 168 -18.10 2.43 25.45
C VAL A 168 -18.71 1.23 26.17
N VAL A 169 -18.16 0.85 27.32
CA VAL A 169 -18.61 -0.27 28.16
C VAL A 169 -18.63 0.13 29.63
N ASP A 170 -19.40 -0.58 30.46
CA ASP A 170 -19.40 -0.34 31.89
C ASP A 170 -18.01 -0.59 32.50
N ARG A 171 -17.63 0.25 33.47
CA ARG A 171 -16.40 0.04 34.25
C ARG A 171 -16.48 -1.32 34.96
N TYR A 172 -15.32 -1.97 35.11
CA TYR A 172 -15.18 -3.28 35.78
C TYR A 172 -15.88 -4.46 35.07
N LEU A 173 -16.43 -4.26 33.87
CA LEU A 173 -17.01 -5.35 33.08
C LEU A 173 -15.94 -6.34 32.57
N PHE A 174 -14.79 -5.80 32.18
CA PHE A 174 -13.64 -6.56 31.70
C PHE A 174 -12.55 -6.62 32.77
N THR A 175 -11.84 -7.74 32.79
CA THR A 175 -10.66 -7.97 33.62
C THR A 175 -9.39 -7.71 32.82
N MET A 176 -9.32 -8.24 31.59
CA MET A 176 -8.22 -8.04 30.64
C MET A 176 -8.79 -7.97 29.22
N PRO A 177 -9.44 -6.85 28.84
CA PRO A 177 -9.97 -6.69 27.49
C PRO A 177 -8.80 -6.69 26.51
N ASN A 178 -8.91 -7.47 25.43
CA ASN A 178 -7.78 -7.70 24.55
C ASN A 178 -8.16 -7.49 23.08
N GLY A 179 -8.26 -8.54 22.26
CA GLY A 179 -8.67 -8.40 20.87
C GLY A 179 -10.10 -7.89 20.72
N LEU A 180 -10.35 -7.17 19.63
CA LEU A 180 -11.66 -6.68 19.21
C LEU A 180 -11.82 -6.68 17.69
N CYS A 181 -13.04 -6.88 17.19
CA CYS A 181 -13.35 -6.77 15.76
C CYS A 181 -14.85 -6.51 15.53
N PHE A 182 -15.18 -5.88 14.41
CA PHE A 182 -16.57 -5.72 13.97
C PHE A 182 -17.05 -6.91 13.13
N SER A 183 -18.36 -7.13 13.05
CA SER A 183 -18.98 -7.93 12.00
C SER A 183 -18.79 -7.27 10.61
N PRO A 184 -19.00 -7.99 9.49
CA PRO A 184 -18.82 -7.44 8.14
C PRO A 184 -19.70 -6.22 7.84
N ASP A 185 -20.89 -6.16 8.41
CA ASP A 185 -21.85 -5.04 8.31
C ASP A 185 -21.67 -4.00 9.42
N GLU A 186 -20.71 -4.21 10.32
CA GLU A 186 -20.40 -3.39 11.50
C GLU A 186 -21.58 -3.17 12.46
N SER A 187 -22.62 -4.00 12.38
CA SER A 187 -23.76 -3.97 13.31
C SER A 187 -23.43 -4.60 14.66
N LEU A 188 -22.36 -5.40 14.73
CA LEU A 188 -21.88 -6.06 15.94
C LEU A 188 -20.42 -5.70 16.22
N LEU A 189 -20.09 -5.49 17.49
CA LEU A 189 -18.71 -5.40 17.99
C LEU A 189 -18.43 -6.59 18.90
N TYR A 190 -17.39 -7.34 18.58
CA TYR A 190 -16.85 -8.40 19.42
C TYR A 190 -15.67 -7.85 20.23
N VAL A 191 -15.61 -8.17 21.52
CA VAL A 191 -14.46 -7.88 22.39
C VAL A 191 -14.20 -9.11 23.26
N ASN A 192 -12.97 -9.59 23.29
CA ASN A 192 -12.62 -10.71 24.14
C ASN A 192 -11.98 -10.26 25.46
N ASP A 193 -11.95 -11.20 26.40
CA ASP A 193 -11.25 -11.04 27.67
C ASP A 193 -10.34 -12.23 27.89
N THR A 194 -9.04 -11.96 28.02
CA THR A 194 -8.01 -12.98 28.18
C THR A 194 -8.17 -13.75 29.49
N GLU A 195 -8.49 -13.07 30.59
CA GLU A 195 -8.57 -13.69 31.92
C GLU A 195 -9.91 -14.41 32.12
N GLN A 196 -11.01 -13.82 31.68
CA GLN A 196 -12.32 -14.47 31.72
C GLN A 196 -12.46 -15.58 30.66
N ALA A 197 -11.54 -15.65 29.69
CA ALA A 197 -11.51 -16.63 28.60
C ALA A 197 -12.84 -16.69 27.81
N ASN A 198 -13.35 -15.51 27.45
CA ASN A 198 -14.61 -15.36 26.73
C ASN A 198 -14.55 -14.27 25.66
N ILE A 199 -15.56 -14.25 24.79
CA ILE A 199 -15.84 -13.19 23.82
C ILE A 199 -17.23 -12.65 24.14
N ARG A 200 -17.34 -11.34 24.28
CA ARG A 200 -18.60 -10.61 24.35
C ARG A 200 -18.92 -10.03 22.99
N VAL A 201 -20.20 -9.93 22.68
CA VAL A 201 -20.72 -9.25 21.49
C VAL A 201 -21.75 -8.21 21.90
N TYR A 202 -21.73 -7.07 21.21
CA TYR A 202 -22.60 -5.93 21.42
C TYR A 202 -23.24 -5.51 20.10
N ASP A 203 -24.47 -5.01 20.19
CA ASP A 203 -25.12 -4.34 19.07
C ASP A 203 -24.62 -2.89 18.99
N VAL A 204 -24.19 -2.47 17.81
CA VAL A 204 -23.59 -1.16 17.54
C VAL A 204 -24.67 -0.20 17.04
N GLY A 205 -25.09 0.72 17.91
CA GLY A 205 -26.07 1.75 17.60
C GLY A 205 -25.47 3.04 17.01
N ALA A 206 -26.35 3.99 16.70
CA ALA A 206 -25.97 5.32 16.23
C ALA A 206 -24.99 6.01 17.19
N GLY A 207 -24.01 6.72 16.64
CA GLY A 207 -22.98 7.42 17.40
C GLY A 207 -21.98 6.50 18.13
N GLY A 208 -21.99 5.19 17.85
CA GLY A 208 -21.11 4.22 18.51
C GLY A 208 -21.63 3.75 19.88
N ARG A 209 -22.93 3.92 20.18
CA ARG A 209 -23.50 3.40 21.43
C ARG A 209 -23.60 1.88 21.39
N LEU A 210 -22.93 1.19 22.31
CA LEU A 210 -23.08 -0.25 22.48
C LEU A 210 -24.34 -0.59 23.30
N SER A 211 -25.00 -1.69 22.94
CA SER A 211 -26.18 -2.20 23.66
C SER A 211 -26.27 -3.73 23.53
N ASN A 212 -27.20 -4.35 24.28
CA ASN A 212 -27.47 -5.80 24.24
C ASN A 212 -26.21 -6.69 24.37
N GLY A 213 -25.30 -6.29 25.26
CA GLY A 213 -24.07 -7.02 25.55
C GLY A 213 -24.35 -8.43 26.05
N ARG A 214 -23.75 -9.43 25.39
CA ARG A 214 -23.94 -10.85 25.69
C ARG A 214 -22.68 -11.67 25.43
N ILE A 215 -22.58 -12.83 26.06
CA ILE A 215 -21.50 -13.79 25.79
C ILE A 215 -21.74 -14.40 24.41
N PHE A 216 -20.77 -14.27 23.51
CA PHE A 216 -20.74 -14.91 22.20
C PHE A 216 -20.09 -16.30 22.28
N ALA A 217 -18.96 -16.38 22.99
CA ALA A 217 -18.24 -17.62 23.25
C ALA A 217 -17.60 -17.57 24.64
N SER A 218 -17.47 -18.70 25.32
CA SER A 218 -16.83 -18.81 26.63
C SER A 218 -16.06 -20.12 26.76
N GLY A 219 -15.22 -20.21 27.79
CA GLY A 219 -14.45 -21.43 28.05
C GLY A 219 -13.37 -21.68 27.00
N ILE A 220 -12.76 -20.61 26.47
CA ILE A 220 -11.67 -20.69 25.50
C ILE A 220 -10.39 -21.11 26.23
N ARG A 221 -10.36 -22.37 26.67
CA ARG A 221 -9.34 -22.99 27.51
C ARG A 221 -9.14 -24.44 27.09
N ASP A 222 -7.94 -24.95 27.30
CA ASP A 222 -7.58 -26.35 27.09
C ASP A 222 -6.54 -26.71 28.16
N SER A 223 -6.62 -27.91 28.73
CA SER A 223 -5.71 -28.35 29.78
C SER A 223 -4.37 -28.89 29.26
N LEU A 224 -4.28 -29.18 27.97
CA LEU A 224 -3.14 -29.81 27.32
C LEU A 224 -2.40 -28.87 26.37
N LYS A 225 -3.09 -27.85 25.85
CA LYS A 225 -2.51 -26.89 24.90
C LYS A 225 -2.42 -25.50 25.52
N GLU A 226 -1.31 -24.82 25.26
CA GLU A 226 -1.13 -23.42 25.65
C GLU A 226 -1.86 -22.47 24.70
N GLY A 227 -2.32 -21.35 25.23
CA GLY A 227 -2.99 -20.28 24.49
C GLY A 227 -4.17 -19.71 25.26
N VAL A 228 -4.59 -18.52 24.88
CA VAL A 228 -5.69 -17.75 25.48
C VAL A 228 -6.34 -16.90 24.38
N PRO A 229 -7.59 -16.43 24.56
CA PRO A 229 -8.13 -15.39 23.69
C PRO A 229 -7.34 -14.10 23.85
N ASP A 230 -6.73 -13.67 22.74
CA ASP A 230 -5.84 -12.52 22.63
C ASP A 230 -6.25 -11.71 21.37
N GLY A 231 -5.44 -11.60 20.33
CA GLY A 231 -5.88 -11.05 19.05
C GLY A 231 -7.03 -11.82 18.38
N MET A 232 -7.98 -11.09 17.79
CA MET A 232 -9.07 -11.67 17.00
C MET A 232 -9.48 -10.82 15.82
N LYS A 233 -10.05 -11.45 14.80
CA LYS A 233 -10.54 -10.80 13.58
C LYS A 233 -11.78 -11.52 13.04
N CYS A 234 -12.54 -10.83 12.17
CA CYS A 234 -13.75 -11.38 11.54
C CYS A 234 -13.54 -11.52 10.03
N ASP A 235 -13.94 -12.67 9.48
CA ASP A 235 -13.89 -12.89 8.03
C ASP A 235 -15.11 -12.34 7.30
N GLN A 236 -15.06 -12.31 5.96
CA GLN A 236 -16.14 -11.75 5.13
C GLN A 236 -17.49 -12.48 5.25
N ALA A 237 -17.52 -13.71 5.78
CA ALA A 237 -18.75 -14.47 6.03
C ALA A 237 -19.26 -14.28 7.48
N GLY A 238 -18.56 -13.51 8.31
CA GLY A 238 -18.96 -13.21 9.68
C GLY A 238 -18.43 -14.21 10.71
N ASN A 239 -17.55 -15.15 10.35
CA ASN A 239 -16.93 -16.01 11.36
C ASN A 239 -15.87 -15.22 12.14
N VAL A 240 -15.77 -15.50 13.44
CA VAL A 240 -14.78 -14.87 14.33
C VAL A 240 -13.61 -15.83 14.52
N TRP A 241 -12.42 -15.38 14.16
CA TRP A 241 -11.16 -16.09 14.31
C TRP A 241 -10.40 -15.46 15.47
N VAL A 242 -10.15 -16.24 16.52
CA VAL A 242 -9.51 -15.77 17.75
C VAL A 242 -8.32 -16.66 18.09
N THR A 243 -7.24 -16.08 18.58
CA THR A 243 -6.16 -16.87 19.19
C THR A 243 -6.71 -17.64 20.39
N ALA A 244 -6.18 -18.84 20.60
CA ALA A 244 -6.75 -19.78 21.55
C ALA A 244 -5.74 -20.91 21.81
N PRO A 245 -6.03 -21.82 22.77
CA PRO A 245 -5.18 -22.97 22.98
C PRO A 245 -4.87 -23.77 21.71
N GLY A 246 -3.57 -23.90 21.40
CA GLY A 246 -3.05 -24.63 20.25
C GLY A 246 -3.10 -23.90 18.90
N GLY A 247 -3.44 -22.61 18.88
CA GLY A 247 -3.45 -21.80 17.66
C GLY A 247 -4.63 -20.85 17.60
N LEU A 248 -5.54 -21.05 16.64
CA LEU A 248 -6.74 -20.24 16.46
C LEU A 248 -8.00 -21.09 16.58
N TRP A 249 -9.03 -20.56 17.22
CA TRP A 249 -10.37 -21.15 17.23
C TRP A 249 -11.29 -20.30 16.35
N VAL A 250 -12.11 -20.96 15.53
CA VAL A 250 -13.00 -20.30 14.57
C VAL A 250 -14.45 -20.54 14.95
N TYR A 251 -15.17 -19.46 15.18
CA TYR A 251 -16.58 -19.47 15.57
C TYR A 251 -17.46 -18.95 14.45
N ALA A 252 -18.51 -19.69 14.12
CA ALA A 252 -19.56 -19.20 13.20
C ALA A 252 -20.28 -17.96 13.77
N PRO A 253 -20.95 -17.15 12.94
CA PRO A 253 -21.74 -15.99 13.40
C PRO A 253 -22.75 -16.30 14.52
N SER A 254 -23.15 -17.57 14.66
CA SER A 254 -24.04 -18.03 15.74
C SER A 254 -23.35 -18.20 17.10
N GLY A 255 -22.03 -18.01 17.21
CA GLY A 255 -21.24 -18.30 18.43
C GLY A 255 -20.79 -19.75 18.56
N ARG A 256 -21.03 -20.58 17.54
CA ARG A 256 -20.69 -22.00 17.56
C ARG A 256 -19.25 -22.23 17.06
N LEU A 257 -18.44 -22.95 17.84
CA LEU A 257 -17.10 -23.34 17.41
C LEU A 257 -17.20 -24.33 16.22
N ILE A 258 -16.58 -23.99 15.09
CA ILE A 258 -16.63 -24.78 13.85
C ILE A 258 -15.30 -25.42 13.48
N GLY A 259 -14.18 -24.91 13.99
CA GLY A 259 -12.89 -25.56 13.80
C GLY A 259 -11.75 -24.87 14.53
N LYS A 260 -10.57 -25.49 14.47
CA LYS A 260 -9.34 -24.98 15.08
C LYS A 260 -8.18 -25.04 14.10
N VAL A 261 -7.52 -23.91 13.89
CA VAL A 261 -6.30 -23.80 13.10
C VAL A 261 -5.12 -24.03 14.02
N ALA A 262 -4.40 -25.11 13.76
CA ALA A 262 -3.28 -25.52 14.60
C ALA A 262 -2.01 -24.74 14.25
N ILE A 263 -1.38 -24.13 15.26
CA ILE A 263 -0.16 -23.31 15.12
C ILE A 263 0.94 -23.87 16.05
N PRO A 264 2.22 -23.94 15.63
CA PRO A 264 3.27 -24.55 16.44
C PRO A 264 3.61 -23.83 17.75
N GLU A 265 3.32 -22.52 17.83
CA GLU A 265 3.64 -21.67 18.97
C GLU A 265 2.37 -21.01 19.53
N LYS A 266 2.44 -20.56 20.79
CA LYS A 266 1.38 -19.76 21.40
C LYS A 266 1.13 -18.51 20.54
N SER A 267 -0.06 -18.46 19.96
CA SER A 267 -0.50 -17.38 19.07
C SER A 267 -0.93 -16.17 19.88
N ALA A 268 -0.55 -14.99 19.41
CA ALA A 268 -0.85 -13.71 20.05
C ALA A 268 -1.86 -12.92 19.21
N ASN A 269 -1.69 -12.88 17.87
CA ASN A 269 -2.61 -12.16 16.99
C ASN A 269 -2.55 -12.67 15.55
N LEU A 270 -3.46 -12.21 14.68
CA LEU A 270 -3.59 -12.65 13.29
C LEU A 270 -4.10 -11.55 12.36
N HIS A 271 -3.74 -11.64 11.08
CA HIS A 271 -4.27 -10.76 10.04
C HIS A 271 -4.19 -11.40 8.64
N TRP A 272 -5.16 -11.12 7.78
CA TRP A 272 -5.11 -11.51 6.37
C TRP A 272 -4.15 -10.64 5.57
N GLY A 273 -3.50 -11.20 4.57
CA GLY A 273 -2.63 -10.49 3.65
C GLY A 273 -2.40 -11.30 2.38
N GLY A 274 -1.31 -10.98 1.69
CA GLY A 274 -1.13 -11.39 0.29
C GLY A 274 -1.94 -10.52 -0.66
N ALA A 275 -1.56 -10.50 -1.93
CA ALA A 275 -2.18 -9.65 -2.95
C ALA A 275 -3.69 -9.93 -3.14
N ASP A 276 -4.13 -11.15 -2.82
CA ASP A 276 -5.52 -11.62 -2.95
C ASP A 276 -6.26 -11.72 -1.60
N TRP A 277 -5.62 -11.29 -0.50
CA TRP A 277 -6.12 -11.44 0.87
C TRP A 277 -6.40 -12.90 1.28
N ARG A 278 -5.69 -13.88 0.68
CA ARG A 278 -5.85 -15.32 0.96
C ARG A 278 -4.68 -15.93 1.74
N THR A 279 -3.79 -15.11 2.28
CA THR A 279 -2.76 -15.56 3.22
C THR A 279 -3.11 -15.09 4.62
N LEU A 280 -3.32 -16.02 5.55
CA LEU A 280 -3.48 -15.70 6.96
C LEU A 280 -2.11 -15.67 7.64
N TYR A 281 -1.71 -14.49 8.11
CA TYR A 281 -0.53 -14.31 8.94
C TYR A 281 -0.90 -14.46 10.42
N VAL A 282 -0.08 -15.18 11.17
CA VAL A 282 -0.26 -15.39 12.61
C VAL A 282 1.03 -15.00 13.32
N ALA A 283 0.94 -13.99 14.18
CA ALA A 283 1.99 -13.65 15.13
C ALA A 283 1.91 -14.62 16.30
N ALA A 284 2.96 -15.41 16.53
CA ALA A 284 2.97 -16.46 17.53
C ALA A 284 4.33 -16.52 18.23
N SER A 285 4.39 -15.94 19.43
CA SER A 285 5.57 -15.94 20.29
C SER A 285 6.82 -15.49 19.52
N THR A 286 7.74 -16.40 19.21
CA THR A 286 9.04 -16.04 18.61
C THR A 286 9.04 -16.02 17.08
N SER A 287 7.88 -16.26 16.46
CA SER A 287 7.75 -16.40 15.00
C SER A 287 6.51 -15.73 14.43
N VAL A 288 6.53 -15.50 13.12
CA VAL A 288 5.35 -15.20 12.30
C VAL A 288 5.12 -16.37 11.34
N TYR A 289 3.89 -16.88 11.29
CA TYR A 289 3.47 -17.94 10.38
C TYR A 289 2.59 -17.39 9.26
N ALA A 290 2.62 -18.04 8.10
CA ALA A 290 1.77 -17.75 6.96
C ALA A 290 1.05 -19.02 6.51
N ILE A 291 -0.27 -18.94 6.33
CA ILE A 291 -1.14 -20.08 6.03
C ILE A 291 -2.07 -19.71 4.87
N PRO A 292 -2.13 -20.49 3.79
CA PRO A 292 -3.11 -20.25 2.73
C PRO A 292 -4.53 -20.57 3.23
N VAL A 293 -5.47 -19.66 2.98
CA VAL A 293 -6.88 -19.79 3.37
C VAL A 293 -7.80 -19.58 2.17
N LYS A 294 -9.02 -20.11 2.24
CA LYS A 294 -10.05 -20.01 1.19
C LYS A 294 -11.01 -18.84 1.41
N ILE A 295 -10.92 -18.14 2.54
CA ILE A 295 -11.75 -16.98 2.89
C ILE A 295 -10.90 -15.73 3.16
N GLY A 296 -11.40 -14.56 2.74
CA GLY A 296 -10.77 -13.26 2.99
C GLY A 296 -11.31 -12.60 4.26
N PRO A 297 -10.67 -11.50 4.71
CA PRO A 297 -11.12 -10.74 5.86
C PRO A 297 -12.45 -10.03 5.57
N ARG A 298 -13.15 -9.54 6.60
CA ARG A 298 -14.16 -8.51 6.37
C ARG A 298 -13.54 -7.30 5.67
N GLY A 299 -14.36 -6.54 4.95
CA GLY A 299 -13.90 -5.29 4.34
C GLY A 299 -13.55 -4.25 5.41
N GLU A 300 -12.26 -3.99 5.60
CA GLU A 300 -11.76 -2.91 6.47
C GLU A 300 -11.66 -1.59 5.69
N PRO A 301 -11.77 -0.42 6.36
CA PRO A 301 -11.69 0.88 5.68
C PRO A 301 -10.41 1.04 4.84
N PHE A 302 -9.27 0.65 5.40
CA PHE A 302 -7.98 0.74 4.72
C PHE A 302 -7.83 -0.23 3.54
N MET A 303 -8.61 -1.31 3.44
CA MET A 303 -8.53 -2.23 2.30
C MET A 303 -9.09 -1.62 1.01
N ARG A 304 -9.94 -0.60 1.15
CA ARG A 304 -10.44 0.21 0.05
C ARG A 304 -9.61 1.45 -0.17
N ALA A 305 -8.63 1.71 0.70
CA ALA A 305 -7.64 2.73 0.44
C ALA A 305 -6.97 2.34 -0.86
N ARG A 306 -7.33 3.08 -1.90
CA ARG A 306 -6.45 3.24 -3.05
C ARG A 306 -5.16 3.83 -2.48
N PRO A 307 -3.98 3.58 -3.09
CA PRO A 307 -2.83 4.44 -2.79
C PRO A 307 -3.37 5.87 -2.82
N PRO A 308 -3.10 6.68 -1.78
CA PRO A 308 -3.79 7.95 -1.58
C PRO A 308 -3.84 8.65 -2.93
N ALA A 309 -5.02 9.16 -3.32
CA ALA A 309 -5.03 10.25 -4.30
C ALA A 309 -4.03 11.25 -3.73
N ARG A 310 -2.89 11.38 -4.42
CA ARG A 310 -1.66 11.95 -3.88
C ARG A 310 -2.06 13.17 -3.05
N ALA A 311 -1.73 13.19 -1.75
CA ALA A 311 -1.69 14.46 -1.07
C ALA A 311 -0.87 15.39 -1.98
N PRO A 312 -1.32 16.63 -2.23
CA PRO A 312 -0.53 17.54 -3.02
C PRO A 312 0.88 17.51 -2.43
N ALA A 313 1.89 17.46 -3.32
CA ALA A 313 3.29 17.61 -2.92
C ALA A 313 3.36 18.72 -1.86
N PRO A 314 4.24 18.61 -0.85
CA PRO A 314 4.34 19.62 0.20
C PRO A 314 4.23 20.99 -0.45
N SER A 315 3.22 21.76 -0.05
CA SER A 315 3.15 23.16 -0.39
C SER A 315 4.39 23.80 0.23
N GLY A 316 5.51 23.79 -0.50
CA GLY A 316 6.31 25.00 -0.62
C GLY A 316 5.28 26.08 -0.91
N GLY A 317 5.12 26.98 0.05
CA GLY A 317 3.89 27.75 0.22
C GLY A 317 3.36 28.33 -1.09
N ASP A 318 2.06 28.19 -1.34
CA ASP A 318 1.28 29.00 -2.28
C ASP A 318 1.90 29.37 -3.64
N GLU A 319 2.79 28.54 -4.20
CA GLU A 319 3.26 28.71 -5.56
C GLU A 319 2.75 27.54 -6.41
N ALA A 320 1.68 27.81 -7.17
CA ALA A 320 1.27 26.97 -8.28
C ALA A 320 2.50 26.58 -9.13
N LEU A 321 2.56 25.33 -9.61
CA LEU A 321 3.59 24.89 -10.55
C LEU A 321 3.69 25.93 -11.68
N ARG A 322 4.86 26.54 -11.86
CA ARG A 322 5.16 27.49 -12.93
C ARG A 322 6.31 26.93 -13.76
N LEU A 323 6.07 26.81 -15.05
CA LEU A 323 7.06 26.41 -16.04
C LEU A 323 7.26 27.60 -16.97
N ASP A 324 8.44 28.20 -16.91
CA ASP A 324 8.85 29.24 -17.84
C ASP A 324 8.97 28.63 -19.24
N ALA A 325 8.05 29.01 -20.15
CA ALA A 325 8.03 28.48 -21.51
C ALA A 325 9.34 28.74 -22.25
N SER A 326 10.08 29.81 -21.94
CA SER A 326 11.36 30.12 -22.57
C SER A 326 12.47 29.11 -22.21
N ARG A 327 12.30 28.34 -21.14
CA ARG A 327 13.26 27.33 -20.69
C ARG A 327 12.88 25.89 -21.07
N CYS A 328 11.64 25.68 -21.49
CA CYS A 328 11.10 24.35 -21.74
C CYS A 328 11.40 23.85 -23.16
N ALA A 329 11.51 22.53 -23.32
CA ALA A 329 11.36 21.80 -24.58
C ALA A 329 10.43 20.60 -24.35
N LEU A 330 9.56 20.30 -25.31
CA LEU A 330 8.72 19.09 -25.31
C LEU A 330 9.40 17.99 -26.10
N ILE A 331 9.54 16.81 -25.51
CA ILE A 331 9.98 15.58 -26.17
C ILE A 331 8.77 14.66 -26.37
N ILE A 332 8.54 14.25 -27.62
CA ILE A 332 7.55 13.24 -28.01
C ILE A 332 8.33 12.03 -28.54
N GLN A 333 8.38 10.97 -27.75
CA GLN A 333 9.29 9.85 -27.99
C GLN A 333 8.56 8.56 -28.34
N ASP A 334 9.02 7.89 -29.40
CA ASP A 334 8.59 6.55 -29.81
C ASP A 334 7.08 6.40 -30.06
N MET A 335 6.38 7.50 -30.36
CA MET A 335 4.96 7.52 -30.71
C MET A 335 4.75 7.14 -32.19
N GLN A 336 5.19 5.94 -32.55
CA GLN A 336 5.13 5.38 -33.91
C GLN A 336 4.10 4.24 -33.99
N ASN A 337 3.57 3.97 -35.18
CA ASN A 337 2.47 3.02 -35.39
C ASN A 337 2.80 1.62 -34.85
N ASP A 338 4.04 1.13 -35.03
CA ASP A 338 4.45 -0.17 -34.53
C ASP A 338 4.36 -0.31 -33.01
N VAL A 339 4.38 0.80 -32.28
CA VAL A 339 4.48 0.82 -30.82
C VAL A 339 3.12 0.98 -30.15
N VAL A 340 2.27 1.87 -30.66
CA VAL A 340 1.06 2.30 -29.94
C VAL A 340 -0.25 2.11 -30.71
N ILE A 341 -0.21 1.57 -31.94
CA ILE A 341 -1.40 1.30 -32.74
C ILE A 341 -1.63 -0.21 -32.88
N GLU A 342 -2.89 -0.62 -32.87
CA GLU A 342 -3.28 -2.01 -33.16
C GLU A 342 -2.84 -2.41 -34.56
N GLY A 343 -2.27 -3.62 -34.68
CA GLY A 343 -1.68 -4.10 -35.94
C GLY A 343 -0.25 -3.62 -36.18
N GLY A 344 0.31 -2.80 -35.29
CA GLY A 344 1.75 -2.54 -35.23
C GLY A 344 2.55 -3.73 -34.74
N ALA A 345 3.85 -3.76 -35.05
CA ALA A 345 4.76 -4.86 -34.71
C ALA A 345 4.77 -5.23 -33.21
N PHE A 346 4.59 -4.26 -32.31
CA PHE A 346 4.56 -4.49 -30.87
C PHE A 346 3.15 -4.58 -30.28
N ALA A 347 2.10 -4.76 -31.07
CA ALA A 347 0.73 -4.79 -30.56
C ALA A 347 0.51 -5.87 -29.49
N ALA A 348 1.13 -7.04 -29.65
CA ALA A 348 1.04 -8.15 -28.70
C ALA A 348 1.70 -7.86 -27.33
N SER A 349 2.51 -6.81 -27.22
CA SER A 349 3.13 -6.40 -25.93
C SER A 349 2.13 -5.80 -24.95
N GLY A 350 0.95 -5.38 -25.42
CA GLY A 350 -0.04 -4.62 -24.65
C GLY A 350 0.11 -3.10 -24.77
N SER A 351 1.17 -2.61 -25.41
CA SER A 351 1.45 -1.17 -25.54
C SER A 351 0.32 -0.35 -26.17
N PRO A 352 -0.33 -0.77 -27.28
CA PRO A 352 -1.47 -0.02 -27.83
C PRO A 352 -2.67 0.06 -26.88
N ALA A 353 -2.94 -1.00 -26.12
CA ALA A 353 -4.05 -1.02 -25.16
C ALA A 353 -3.82 -0.02 -24.04
N HIS A 354 -2.64 -0.04 -23.41
CA HIS A 354 -2.31 0.90 -22.35
C HIS A 354 -2.18 2.35 -22.86
N CYS A 355 -1.69 2.56 -24.09
CA CYS A 355 -1.68 3.88 -24.72
C CYS A 355 -3.10 4.48 -24.83
N ARG A 356 -4.09 3.66 -25.20
CA ARG A 356 -5.51 4.04 -25.21
C ARG A 356 -6.04 4.29 -23.81
N GLU A 357 -5.73 3.42 -22.85
CA GLU A 357 -6.15 3.58 -21.45
C GLU A 357 -5.67 4.91 -20.84
N GLN A 358 -4.43 5.30 -21.15
CA GLN A 358 -3.86 6.58 -20.72
C GLN A 358 -4.37 7.80 -21.51
N ASN A 359 -5.05 7.57 -22.64
CA ASN A 359 -5.38 8.62 -23.61
C ASN A 359 -4.13 9.39 -24.08
N ALA A 360 -2.98 8.70 -24.16
CA ALA A 360 -1.68 9.35 -24.30
C ALA A 360 -1.55 10.16 -25.59
N ILE A 361 -2.03 9.65 -26.73
CA ILE A 361 -1.98 10.36 -28.02
C ILE A 361 -2.67 11.73 -27.93
N ALA A 362 -3.90 11.76 -27.41
CA ALA A 362 -4.67 13.01 -27.31
C ALA A 362 -4.08 13.97 -26.28
N ASN A 363 -3.54 13.47 -25.17
CA ASN A 363 -2.88 14.27 -24.14
C ASN A 363 -1.61 14.92 -24.70
N ILE A 364 -0.76 14.15 -25.38
CA ILE A 364 0.45 14.66 -26.03
C ILE A 364 0.08 15.68 -27.11
N ALA A 365 -0.95 15.44 -27.93
CA ALA A 365 -1.36 16.37 -28.98
C ALA A 365 -1.80 17.72 -28.41
N ARG A 366 -2.58 17.73 -27.32
CA ARG A 366 -2.96 18.93 -26.58
C ARG A 366 -1.75 19.68 -26.03
N LEU A 367 -0.81 18.96 -25.42
CA LEU A 367 0.40 19.53 -24.86
C LEU A 367 1.30 20.13 -25.94
N ALA A 368 1.50 19.42 -27.06
CA ALA A 368 2.27 19.87 -28.20
C ALA A 368 1.67 21.13 -28.83
N ALA A 369 0.34 21.19 -28.97
CA ALA A 369 -0.34 22.40 -29.43
C ALA A 369 -0.04 23.59 -28.50
N ARG A 370 -0.16 23.40 -27.18
CA ARG A 370 0.15 24.44 -26.20
C ARG A 370 1.61 24.88 -26.23
N CYS A 371 2.54 23.93 -26.38
CA CYS A 371 3.96 24.21 -26.50
C CYS A 371 4.25 25.09 -27.73
N ARG A 372 3.68 24.75 -28.89
CA ARG A 372 3.83 25.53 -30.13
C ARG A 372 3.24 26.94 -30.00
N GLU A 373 2.08 27.09 -29.36
CA GLU A 373 1.48 28.41 -29.08
C GLU A 373 2.41 29.33 -28.28
N LEU A 374 3.23 28.76 -27.39
CA LEU A 374 4.13 29.48 -26.50
C LEU A 374 5.58 29.55 -27.01
N GLY A 375 5.88 29.00 -28.19
CA GLY A 375 7.24 28.95 -28.72
C GLY A 375 8.19 28.01 -27.96
N VAL A 376 7.62 27.02 -27.25
CA VAL A 376 8.35 25.88 -26.70
C VAL A 376 8.68 24.92 -27.85
N PRO A 377 9.95 24.61 -28.14
CA PRO A 377 10.31 23.70 -29.21
C PRO A 377 9.76 22.30 -28.92
N VAL A 378 9.15 21.70 -29.94
CA VAL A 378 8.68 20.31 -29.93
C VAL A 378 9.70 19.46 -30.67
N ILE A 379 10.18 18.41 -30.01
CA ILE A 379 11.22 17.51 -30.50
C ILE A 379 10.63 16.10 -30.58
N HIS A 380 10.47 15.60 -31.79
CA HIS A 380 10.04 14.23 -32.03
C HIS A 380 11.26 13.33 -32.03
N VAL A 381 11.25 12.31 -31.17
CA VAL A 381 12.30 11.30 -31.08
C VAL A 381 11.75 10.00 -31.64
N HIS A 382 12.21 9.62 -32.83
CA HIS A 382 11.78 8.39 -33.48
C HIS A 382 12.84 7.29 -33.34
N PHE A 383 12.43 6.12 -32.85
CA PHE A 383 13.24 4.92 -32.98
C PHE A 383 13.11 4.44 -34.43
N LEU A 384 14.19 4.47 -35.21
CA LEU A 384 14.15 4.10 -36.62
C LEU A 384 15.31 3.20 -37.00
N VAL A 385 14.97 2.06 -37.60
CA VAL A 385 15.93 1.11 -38.16
C VAL A 385 15.94 1.26 -39.68
N HIS A 386 17.12 1.27 -40.29
CA HIS A 386 17.23 1.24 -41.75
C HIS A 386 16.80 -0.13 -42.28
N PRO A 387 16.25 -0.23 -43.50
CA PRO A 387 15.95 -1.53 -44.12
C PRO A 387 17.17 -2.46 -44.07
N GLY A 388 16.98 -3.67 -43.52
CA GLY A 388 18.07 -4.64 -43.29
C GLY A 388 18.95 -4.38 -42.07
N ALA A 389 18.62 -3.38 -41.25
CA ALA A 389 19.23 -3.04 -39.98
C ALA A 389 20.78 -2.95 -39.93
N PRO A 390 21.44 -2.32 -40.93
CA PRO A 390 22.89 -2.18 -40.91
C PRO A 390 23.37 -1.41 -39.68
N GLY A 391 24.36 -1.97 -38.96
CA GLY A 391 24.94 -1.35 -37.76
C GLY A 391 24.10 -1.47 -36.49
N PHE A 392 22.96 -2.16 -36.53
CA PHE A 392 22.15 -2.43 -35.34
C PHE A 392 22.79 -3.56 -34.51
N THR A 393 22.92 -3.36 -33.21
CA THR A 393 23.63 -4.29 -32.32
C THR A 393 22.63 -5.12 -31.54
N LEU A 394 22.78 -6.44 -31.61
CA LEU A 394 21.94 -7.43 -30.93
C LEU A 394 22.59 -7.88 -29.63
N ASN A 395 22.64 -6.98 -28.66
CA ASN A 395 23.27 -7.24 -27.35
C ASN A 395 22.26 -7.40 -26.21
N ALA A 396 20.96 -7.35 -26.50
CA ALA A 396 19.89 -7.56 -25.53
C ALA A 396 18.60 -8.03 -26.23
N PRO A 397 17.73 -8.80 -25.54
CA PRO A 397 16.48 -9.33 -26.12
C PRO A 397 15.55 -8.27 -26.73
N LEU A 398 15.53 -7.05 -26.17
CA LEU A 398 14.71 -5.97 -26.70
C LEU A 398 15.16 -5.51 -28.10
N PHE A 399 16.46 -5.60 -28.39
CA PHE A 399 17.01 -5.26 -29.71
C PHE A 399 16.82 -6.40 -30.71
N GLU A 400 16.88 -7.65 -30.24
CA GLU A 400 16.53 -8.83 -31.04
C GLU A 400 15.07 -8.73 -31.52
N GLY A 401 14.13 -8.40 -30.62
CA GLY A 401 12.72 -8.25 -30.97
C GLY A 401 12.42 -7.18 -32.03
N VAL A 402 13.21 -6.11 -32.11
CA VAL A 402 13.06 -5.10 -33.17
C VAL A 402 13.37 -5.69 -34.55
N ILE A 403 14.37 -6.56 -34.64
CA ILE A 403 14.77 -7.19 -35.90
C ILE A 403 13.84 -8.34 -36.27
N ASP A 404 13.51 -9.19 -35.31
CA ASP A 404 12.66 -10.36 -35.53
C ASP A 404 11.27 -9.98 -36.02
N GLU A 405 10.71 -8.88 -35.50
CA GLU A 405 9.40 -8.36 -35.90
C GLU A 405 9.47 -7.41 -37.12
N ASN A 406 10.66 -7.15 -37.67
CA ASN A 406 10.89 -6.14 -38.72
C ASN A 406 10.24 -4.79 -38.38
N ALA A 407 10.37 -4.39 -37.11
CA ALA A 407 9.69 -3.24 -36.52
C ALA A 407 10.45 -1.93 -36.78
N LEU A 408 9.72 -0.81 -36.76
CA LEU A 408 10.26 0.55 -36.75
C LEU A 408 11.15 0.86 -37.96
N VAL A 409 10.87 0.22 -39.10
CA VAL A 409 11.66 0.37 -40.32
C VAL A 409 11.34 1.69 -41.00
N ARG A 410 12.38 2.46 -41.32
CA ARG A 410 12.23 3.76 -42.01
C ARG A 410 11.44 3.63 -43.31
N GLY A 411 10.48 4.52 -43.49
CA GLY A 411 9.65 4.60 -44.70
C GLY A 411 8.51 3.58 -44.75
N THR A 412 8.34 2.75 -43.72
CA THR A 412 7.18 1.88 -43.57
C THR A 412 6.08 2.58 -42.76
N TRP A 413 4.86 2.02 -42.82
CA TRP A 413 3.77 2.47 -41.96
C TRP A 413 4.13 2.32 -40.47
N GLY A 414 4.72 1.18 -40.09
CA GLY A 414 5.11 0.88 -38.71
C GLY A 414 6.11 1.86 -38.11
N GLY A 415 7.07 2.32 -38.92
CA GLY A 415 8.05 3.34 -38.53
C GLY A 415 7.52 4.79 -38.59
N ALA A 416 6.34 5.05 -39.14
CA ALA A 416 5.77 6.40 -39.19
C ALA A 416 5.18 6.82 -37.83
N PRO A 417 5.18 8.13 -37.50
CA PRO A 417 4.47 8.63 -36.33
C PRO A 417 2.98 8.30 -36.42
N VAL A 418 2.33 8.22 -35.27
CA VAL A 418 0.88 8.01 -35.20
C VAL A 418 0.09 9.23 -35.63
N GLU A 419 -1.13 8.99 -36.12
CA GLU A 419 -2.05 10.05 -36.53
C GLU A 419 -2.28 11.05 -35.38
N GLY A 420 -2.10 12.33 -35.68
CA GLY A 420 -2.29 13.44 -34.73
C GLY A 420 -1.02 13.85 -33.98
N LEU A 421 0.08 13.10 -34.12
CA LEU A 421 1.40 13.41 -33.55
C LEU A 421 2.50 13.55 -34.61
N GLU A 422 2.13 13.83 -35.87
CA GLU A 422 3.10 14.10 -36.92
C GLU A 422 3.91 15.37 -36.62
N PRO A 423 5.22 15.40 -36.95
CA PRO A 423 6.01 16.61 -36.91
C PRO A 423 5.40 17.73 -37.75
N GLN A 424 5.28 18.92 -37.16
CA GLN A 424 4.78 20.13 -37.82
C GLN A 424 5.95 21.03 -38.26
N PRO A 425 5.72 21.97 -39.20
CA PRO A 425 6.75 22.93 -39.57
C PRO A 425 7.29 23.69 -38.35
N GLY A 426 8.61 23.62 -38.12
CA GLY A 426 9.28 24.21 -36.97
C GLY A 426 9.57 23.23 -35.83
N ASP A 427 8.99 22.04 -35.84
CA ASP A 427 9.38 20.97 -34.92
C ASP A 427 10.74 20.37 -35.32
N HIS A 428 11.46 19.84 -34.35
CA HIS A 428 12.67 19.07 -34.57
C HIS A 428 12.35 17.58 -34.68
N VAL A 429 13.08 16.86 -35.53
CA VAL A 429 13.03 15.39 -35.60
C VAL A 429 14.42 14.85 -35.31
N VAL A 430 14.51 14.01 -34.28
CA VAL A 430 15.70 13.31 -33.85
C VAL A 430 15.45 11.81 -34.01
N GLU A 431 16.42 11.11 -34.55
CA GLU A 431 16.32 9.68 -34.79
C GLU A 431 17.28 8.93 -33.88
N LYS A 432 16.82 7.80 -33.34
CA LYS A 432 17.61 6.93 -32.47
C LYS A 432 17.48 5.47 -32.88
N MET A 433 18.48 4.69 -32.48
CA MET A 433 18.48 3.22 -32.58
C MET A 433 18.72 2.56 -31.22
N ARG A 434 18.55 3.34 -30.14
CA ARG A 434 18.74 2.94 -28.74
C ARG A 434 17.56 3.44 -27.90
N MET A 435 17.46 2.94 -26.67
CA MET A 435 16.32 3.26 -25.78
C MET A 435 16.36 4.74 -25.37
N SER A 436 17.49 5.19 -24.83
CA SER A 436 17.72 6.60 -24.47
C SER A 436 17.80 7.49 -25.71
N ALA A 437 17.10 8.62 -25.69
CA ALA A 437 17.13 9.60 -26.76
C ALA A 437 18.47 10.34 -26.87
N TRP A 438 19.36 10.19 -25.89
CA TRP A 438 20.69 10.79 -25.90
C TRP A 438 21.70 9.98 -26.72
N GLU A 439 21.47 8.68 -26.91
CA GLU A 439 22.48 7.76 -27.40
C GLU A 439 22.59 7.77 -28.93
N GLY A 440 23.67 8.38 -29.43
CA GLY A 440 23.99 8.43 -30.86
C GLY A 440 23.07 9.36 -31.67
N THR A 441 22.44 10.34 -31.02
CA THR A 441 21.48 11.25 -31.65
C THR A 441 21.94 12.71 -31.63
N SER A 442 21.21 13.58 -32.33
CA SER A 442 21.41 15.03 -32.28
C SER A 442 20.66 15.75 -31.15
N LEU A 443 20.01 15.03 -30.22
CA LEU A 443 19.15 15.63 -29.19
C LEU A 443 19.87 16.71 -28.38
N GLU A 444 21.06 16.40 -27.87
CA GLU A 444 21.82 17.34 -27.04
C GLU A 444 22.26 18.58 -27.84
N THR A 445 22.57 18.42 -29.13
CA THR A 445 22.88 19.55 -30.02
C THR A 445 21.67 20.45 -30.22
N VAL A 446 20.49 19.87 -30.47
CA VAL A 446 19.23 20.62 -30.62
C VAL A 446 18.90 21.38 -29.34
N LEU A 447 18.92 20.72 -28.18
CA LEU A 447 18.60 21.34 -26.89
C LEU A 447 19.55 22.50 -26.54
N ARG A 448 20.86 22.35 -26.83
CA ARG A 448 21.84 23.42 -26.63
C ARG A 448 21.62 24.59 -27.58
N ALA A 449 21.24 24.34 -28.84
CA ALA A 449 20.94 25.38 -29.81
C ALA A 449 19.66 26.16 -29.45
N GLU A 450 18.65 25.46 -28.94
CA GLU A 450 17.39 26.04 -28.47
C GLU A 450 17.53 26.73 -27.09
N GLY A 451 18.62 26.48 -26.36
CA GLY A 451 18.88 27.08 -25.05
C GLY A 451 17.92 26.63 -23.95
N ARG A 452 17.41 25.40 -24.02
CA ARG A 452 16.40 24.86 -23.08
C ARG A 452 17.04 23.95 -22.05
N ASP A 453 16.60 24.06 -20.80
CA ASP A 453 17.12 23.29 -19.67
C ASP A 453 16.03 22.57 -18.86
N ILE A 454 14.75 22.76 -19.21
CA ILE A 454 13.61 21.99 -18.68
C ILE A 454 13.04 21.12 -19.81
N LEU A 455 13.01 19.80 -19.61
CA LEU A 455 12.53 18.84 -20.59
C LEU A 455 11.21 18.23 -20.14
N ILE A 456 10.15 18.51 -20.88
CA ILE A 456 8.85 17.87 -20.71
C ILE A 456 8.87 16.63 -21.59
N GLU A 457 8.95 15.45 -20.99
CA GLU A 457 9.15 14.21 -21.73
C GLU A 457 7.90 13.33 -21.73
N THR A 458 7.46 12.96 -22.94
CA THR A 458 6.26 12.16 -23.19
C THR A 458 6.56 11.07 -24.21
N GLY A 459 5.76 10.00 -24.24
CA GLY A 459 5.90 8.98 -25.26
C GLY A 459 5.72 7.54 -24.80
N ALA A 460 6.18 6.60 -25.62
CA ALA A 460 6.02 5.17 -25.38
C ALA A 460 7.25 4.54 -24.71
N TRP A 461 7.01 3.37 -24.10
CA TRP A 461 7.92 2.63 -23.24
C TRP A 461 8.34 3.41 -21.99
N THR A 462 7.37 3.70 -21.13
CA THR A 462 7.58 4.36 -19.83
C THR A 462 8.77 3.78 -19.06
N ASN A 463 8.85 2.45 -18.97
CA ASN A 463 9.91 1.73 -18.24
C ASN A 463 11.16 1.42 -19.05
N MET A 464 11.25 1.92 -20.27
CA MET A 464 12.44 1.79 -21.10
C MET A 464 12.80 3.17 -21.64
N SER A 465 12.36 3.52 -22.83
CA SER A 465 12.74 4.75 -23.53
C SER A 465 12.57 6.02 -22.70
N ILE A 466 11.44 6.18 -22.03
CA ILE A 466 11.16 7.39 -21.22
C ILE A 466 12.07 7.43 -19.99
N GLU A 467 12.07 6.35 -19.20
CA GLU A 467 12.89 6.29 -17.99
C GLU A 467 14.40 6.45 -18.29
N HIS A 468 14.92 5.80 -19.33
CA HIS A 468 16.34 5.94 -19.68
C HIS A 468 16.71 7.36 -20.07
N THR A 469 15.86 8.02 -20.87
CA THR A 469 16.09 9.39 -21.32
C THR A 469 15.98 10.37 -20.16
N ALA A 470 15.01 10.20 -19.27
CA ALA A 470 14.84 11.03 -18.08
C ALA A 470 16.03 10.90 -17.11
N ARG A 471 16.46 9.67 -16.80
CA ARG A 471 17.62 9.44 -15.92
C ARG A 471 18.88 10.07 -16.49
N THR A 472 19.17 9.83 -17.76
CA THR A 472 20.34 10.42 -18.43
C THR A 472 20.22 11.95 -18.53
N GLY A 473 19.02 12.48 -18.75
CA GLY A 473 18.77 13.93 -18.78
C GLY A 473 19.07 14.59 -17.44
N ALA A 474 18.59 13.99 -16.34
CA ALA A 474 18.90 14.44 -14.99
C ALA A 474 20.42 14.42 -14.70
N ASP A 475 21.11 13.34 -15.06
CA ASP A 475 22.58 13.23 -14.91
C ASP A 475 23.33 14.28 -15.75
N LYS A 476 22.78 14.67 -16.91
CA LYS A 476 23.30 15.75 -17.77
C LYS A 476 22.97 17.15 -17.26
N GLY A 477 22.18 17.27 -16.19
CA GLY A 477 21.83 18.53 -15.53
C GLY A 477 20.55 19.18 -16.04
N TYR A 478 19.71 18.47 -16.80
CA TYR A 478 18.39 18.95 -17.21
C TYR A 478 17.36 18.75 -16.10
N VAL A 479 16.39 19.65 -16.01
CA VAL A 479 15.20 19.46 -15.16
C VAL A 479 14.18 18.65 -15.94
N MET A 480 13.90 17.43 -15.49
CA MET A 480 12.96 16.54 -16.16
C MET A 480 11.56 16.70 -15.61
N VAL A 481 10.56 16.79 -16.49
CA VAL A 481 9.13 16.83 -16.17
C VAL A 481 8.43 15.73 -16.97
N ILE A 482 7.76 14.81 -16.28
CA ILE A 482 7.07 13.66 -16.89
C ILE A 482 5.57 13.80 -16.69
N PRO A 483 4.80 14.21 -17.72
CA PRO A 483 3.35 14.02 -17.76
C PRO A 483 3.05 12.52 -17.90
N GLU A 484 2.72 11.85 -16.80
CA GLU A 484 2.53 10.39 -16.78
C GLU A 484 1.42 9.92 -17.72
N ASP A 485 0.35 10.71 -17.84
CA ASP A 485 -0.79 10.47 -18.72
C ASP A 485 -0.49 10.80 -20.20
N GLY A 486 0.70 11.34 -20.48
CA GLY A 486 1.31 11.42 -21.80
C GLY A 486 2.30 10.29 -22.07
N CYS A 487 2.41 9.30 -21.17
CA CYS A 487 3.33 8.19 -21.31
C CYS A 487 2.62 6.83 -21.37
N SER A 488 3.18 5.86 -22.10
CA SER A 488 2.59 4.50 -22.20
C SER A 488 3.64 3.39 -22.26
N THR A 489 3.26 2.15 -21.92
CA THR A 489 4.07 0.93 -22.06
C THR A 489 3.15 -0.29 -22.09
N MET A 490 3.67 -1.50 -21.86
CA MET A 490 2.97 -2.79 -21.93
C MET A 490 1.64 -2.85 -21.14
N ASN A 491 1.63 -2.35 -19.91
CA ASN A 491 0.45 -2.29 -19.05
C ASN A 491 0.68 -1.34 -17.87
N ALA A 492 -0.36 -1.16 -17.04
CA ALA A 492 -0.33 -0.27 -15.89
C ALA A 492 0.71 -0.67 -14.83
N ASP A 493 1.04 -1.96 -14.67
CA ASP A 493 2.04 -2.39 -13.69
C ASP A 493 3.45 -1.96 -14.09
N TRP A 494 3.83 -2.19 -15.35
CA TRP A 494 5.11 -1.73 -15.90
C TRP A 494 5.22 -0.21 -15.92
N HIS A 495 4.12 0.48 -16.21
CA HIS A 495 4.07 1.94 -16.18
C HIS A 495 4.33 2.48 -14.76
N ARG A 496 3.60 1.95 -13.78
CA ARG A 496 3.74 2.33 -12.36
C ARG A 496 5.10 1.98 -11.79
N ALA A 497 5.67 0.83 -12.15
CA ALA A 497 7.01 0.44 -11.70
C ALA A 497 8.04 1.56 -11.97
N SER A 498 7.91 2.26 -13.10
CA SER A 498 8.79 3.36 -13.44
C SER A 498 8.35 4.70 -12.87
N ILE A 499 7.06 5.02 -12.97
CA ILE A 499 6.52 6.31 -12.52
C ILE A 499 6.60 6.44 -10.99
N ASP A 500 6.22 5.40 -10.25
CA ASP A 500 6.06 5.46 -8.79
C ASP A 500 7.38 5.26 -8.05
N TYR A 501 8.37 4.63 -8.68
CA TYR A 501 9.65 4.29 -8.03
C TYR A 501 10.86 4.86 -8.75
N ALA A 502 11.03 4.51 -10.02
CA ALA A 502 12.24 4.83 -10.76
C ALA A 502 12.42 6.34 -11.01
N MET A 503 11.35 7.02 -11.42
CA MET A 503 11.40 8.40 -11.90
C MET A 503 11.28 9.44 -10.79
N GLN A 504 10.77 9.09 -9.61
CA GLN A 504 10.54 10.03 -8.50
C GLN A 504 11.80 10.78 -8.03
N ASN A 505 12.97 10.18 -8.18
CA ASN A 505 14.24 10.79 -7.76
C ASN A 505 14.95 11.58 -8.86
N VAL A 506 14.47 11.53 -10.10
CA VAL A 506 15.16 12.12 -11.27
C VAL A 506 14.28 13.08 -12.07
N ALA A 507 12.97 13.09 -11.83
CA ALA A 507 12.04 13.95 -12.56
C ALA A 507 10.84 14.37 -11.71
N LEU A 508 10.23 15.51 -12.09
CA LEU A 508 8.91 15.90 -11.62
C LEU A 508 7.84 15.09 -12.38
N VAL A 509 7.25 14.11 -11.72
CA VAL A 509 6.09 13.36 -12.25
C VAL A 509 4.80 14.12 -11.94
N THR A 510 4.02 14.40 -12.99
CA THR A 510 2.75 15.14 -12.91
C THR A 510 1.80 14.71 -14.05
N ARG A 511 0.72 15.46 -14.26
CA ARG A 511 -0.24 15.25 -15.34
C ARG A 511 -0.15 16.32 -16.42
N THR A 512 -0.56 15.97 -17.63
CA THR A 512 -0.57 16.83 -18.81
C THR A 512 -1.30 18.15 -18.56
N ASP A 513 -2.47 18.11 -17.92
CA ASP A 513 -3.26 19.31 -17.62
C ASP A 513 -2.54 20.27 -16.67
N ALA A 514 -1.80 19.73 -15.70
CA ALA A 514 -1.00 20.54 -14.78
C ALA A 514 0.17 21.20 -15.50
N VAL A 515 0.82 20.50 -16.43
CA VAL A 515 1.88 21.09 -17.27
C VAL A 515 1.34 22.17 -18.18
N ILE A 516 0.21 21.93 -18.87
CA ILE A 516 -0.45 22.93 -19.72
C ILE A 516 -0.80 24.20 -18.92
N GLY A 517 -1.35 24.03 -17.71
CA GLY A 517 -1.70 25.14 -16.83
C GLY A 517 -0.50 25.88 -16.22
N ALA A 518 0.64 25.19 -16.09
CA ALA A 518 1.87 25.74 -15.54
C ALA A 518 2.73 26.50 -16.56
N LEU A 519 2.57 26.19 -17.86
CA LEU A 519 3.29 26.84 -18.95
C LEU A 519 2.82 28.29 -19.13
N ALA A 520 3.67 29.23 -18.72
CA ALA A 520 3.44 30.66 -18.73
C ALA A 520 4.49 31.43 -19.54
#